data_AF-A0A1X3FQK9-F1
#
_entry.id   AF-A0A1X3FQK9-F1
#
_cell.length_a   1.000
_cell.length_b   1.000
_cell.length_c   1.000
_cell.angle_alpha   90.00
_cell.angle_beta   90.00
_cell.angle_gamma   90.00
#
_symmetry.space_group_name_H-M   'P 1'
#
loop_
_entity.id
_entity.type
_entity.pdbx_description
1 polymer ?
#
loop_
_entity_poly.entity_id
_entity_poly.type
_entity_poly.pdbx_seq_one_letter_code
_entity_poly.pdbx_strand_id
1 'polypeptide(L)'
;MKFRYSMPLVRQRGAGLGNEMINWAKAFIASRALEIPLLHPAWGLNRRRYWEFFGTSRFDWFVHKAMWRVLPHFEFQESDLDRVSGETLHDAILRFAAEHELNRRSAYILGFGGLWGEYSYIAQARFFLRQQLLNSTNAIQNLYEIENSLEQNALRIGVHIRRGDFAASPTNLEYRGKFNTVIPLEWYTNIARNLKKRFGKDACFVVVSDSADDELTPFLGEFCCITTQHQKNRDISDLLLLSSCDFIVCSVSSYSQWAAFLSDSRYAWLAANLTEHQSFGSIWGHHANQKGLNQEIGRAIRRNIDERNANRPLCPRGIAVAWDGNLPEELLEDLGLRLLAKQRSTDLIRHGAVPMPIATNAAQVFPSHLID
;
A
#
# COMPACT_ATOMS: atom_id res chain seq x y z
N MET A 1 11.51 36.91 -7.57
CA MET A 1 10.96 35.83 -6.72
C MET A 1 10.15 34.88 -7.60
N LYS A 2 10.39 33.56 -7.55
CA LYS A 2 9.64 32.58 -8.35
C LYS A 2 8.53 31.98 -7.47
N PHE A 3 7.27 32.03 -7.93
CA PHE A 3 6.09 31.52 -7.22
C PHE A 3 5.53 30.30 -7.95
N ARG A 4 6.26 29.19 -7.91
CA ARG A 4 5.92 27.96 -8.64
C ARG A 4 5.66 26.86 -7.63
N TYR A 5 4.49 26.24 -7.66
CA TYR A 5 4.11 25.22 -6.68
C TYR A 5 3.46 24.02 -7.34
N SER A 6 3.79 22.82 -6.85
CA SER A 6 2.99 21.63 -7.11
C SER A 6 1.97 21.45 -5.99
N MET A 7 0.70 21.20 -6.35
CA MET A 7 -0.40 21.20 -5.40
C MET A 7 -1.34 19.99 -5.58
N PRO A 8 -1.55 19.17 -4.55
CA PRO A 8 -2.64 18.20 -4.56
C PRO A 8 -4.00 18.89 -4.44
N LEU A 9 -4.94 18.50 -5.29
CA LEU A 9 -6.29 19.07 -5.35
C LEU A 9 -7.28 18.21 -4.55
N VAL A 10 -7.72 18.76 -3.42
CA VAL A 10 -8.75 18.15 -2.57
C VAL A 10 -10.14 18.56 -3.07
N ARG A 11 -10.79 17.69 -3.86
CA ARG A 11 -12.10 17.98 -4.47
C ARG A 11 -13.29 17.55 -3.61
N GLN A 12 -13.27 17.72 -2.28
CA GLN A 12 -14.40 17.42 -1.36
C GLN A 12 -15.11 16.04 -1.56
N ARG A 13 -14.50 15.11 -2.30
CA ARG A 13 -15.10 13.85 -2.77
C ARG A 13 -14.45 12.70 -2.00
N GLY A 14 -15.11 12.27 -0.94
CA GLY A 14 -14.69 11.14 -0.11
C GLY A 14 -13.68 11.53 0.98
N ALA A 15 -13.91 11.06 2.20
CA ALA A 15 -13.20 11.49 3.40
C ALA A 15 -11.99 10.62 3.78
N GLY A 16 -11.59 9.64 2.95
CA GLY A 16 -10.55 8.68 3.29
C GLY A 16 -9.14 9.19 3.01
N LEU A 17 -8.18 8.85 3.89
CA LEU A 17 -6.75 9.16 3.76
C LEU A 17 -6.18 8.84 2.37
N GLY A 18 -6.56 7.67 1.84
CA GLY A 18 -6.04 7.18 0.56
C GLY A 18 -6.33 8.08 -0.64
N ASN A 19 -7.48 8.77 -0.65
CA ASN A 19 -7.86 9.68 -1.73
C ASN A 19 -6.99 10.95 -1.73
N GLU A 20 -6.50 11.36 -0.57
CA GLU A 20 -5.59 12.50 -0.45
C GLU A 20 -4.17 12.09 -0.78
N MET A 21 -3.75 10.91 -0.33
CA MET A 21 -2.42 10.36 -0.59
C MET A 21 -2.12 10.17 -2.08
N ILE A 22 -3.09 9.75 -2.90
CA ILE A 22 -2.86 9.58 -4.35
C ILE A 22 -2.51 10.92 -5.00
N ASN A 23 -3.25 11.99 -4.69
CA ASN A 23 -2.99 13.32 -5.24
C ASN A 23 -1.69 13.90 -4.69
N TRP A 24 -1.41 13.64 -3.41
CA TRP A 24 -0.17 14.07 -2.79
C TRP A 24 1.05 13.42 -3.43
N ALA A 25 0.96 12.13 -3.76
CA ALA A 25 2.00 11.39 -4.44
C ALA A 25 2.28 11.95 -5.85
N LYS A 26 1.23 12.22 -6.63
CA LYS A 26 1.35 12.85 -7.96
C LYS A 26 2.02 14.22 -7.87
N ALA A 27 1.57 15.05 -6.93
CA ALA A 27 2.15 16.37 -6.70
C ALA A 27 3.62 16.28 -6.23
N PHE A 28 3.96 15.30 -5.40
CA PHE A 28 5.36 15.07 -5.01
C PHE A 28 6.25 14.73 -6.21
N ILE A 29 5.80 13.83 -7.08
CA ILE A 29 6.55 13.46 -8.29
C ILE A 29 6.76 14.69 -9.17
N ALA A 30 5.73 15.52 -9.36
CA ALA A 30 5.86 16.77 -10.11
C ALA A 30 6.78 17.80 -9.46
N SER A 31 6.76 17.91 -8.13
CA SER A 31 7.70 18.73 -7.38
C SER A 31 9.15 18.31 -7.64
N ARG A 32 9.42 17.00 -7.74
CA ARG A 32 10.74 16.48 -8.06
C ARG A 32 11.10 16.69 -9.54
N ALA A 33 10.19 16.39 -10.45
CA ALA A 33 10.42 16.52 -11.89
C ALA A 33 10.72 17.97 -12.30
N LEU A 34 10.02 18.95 -11.72
CA LEU A 34 10.15 20.36 -12.09
C LEU A 34 11.00 21.19 -11.11
N GLU A 35 11.54 20.54 -10.07
CA GLU A 35 12.29 21.21 -8.99
C GLU A 35 11.53 22.39 -8.37
N ILE A 36 10.22 22.20 -8.15
CA ILE A 36 9.35 23.22 -7.55
C ILE A 36 8.88 22.78 -6.15
N PRO A 37 8.64 23.72 -5.22
CA PRO A 37 8.05 23.40 -3.91
C PRO A 37 6.73 22.61 -4.00
N LEU A 38 6.58 21.65 -3.08
CA LEU A 38 5.37 20.84 -2.89
C LEU A 38 4.50 21.47 -1.80
N LEU A 39 3.20 21.58 -2.05
CA LEU A 39 2.20 21.85 -1.01
C LEU A 39 1.62 20.54 -0.46
N HIS A 40 1.27 20.54 0.83
CA HIS A 40 0.53 19.43 1.44
C HIS A 40 -0.94 19.45 0.98
N PRO A 41 -1.69 18.35 1.07
CA PRO A 41 -3.14 18.36 0.88
C PRO A 41 -3.83 19.35 1.81
N ALA A 42 -4.92 19.97 1.35
CA ALA A 42 -5.74 20.85 2.17
C ALA A 42 -6.53 20.05 3.23
N TRP A 43 -5.82 19.55 4.24
CA TRP A 43 -6.32 18.63 5.24
C TRP A 43 -7.47 19.20 6.07
N GLY A 44 -7.56 20.52 6.18
CA GLY A 44 -8.67 21.23 6.81
C GLY A 44 -10.03 20.99 6.15
N LEU A 45 -10.07 20.59 4.87
CA LEU A 45 -11.32 20.21 4.18
C LEU A 45 -11.75 18.76 4.46
N ASN A 46 -10.85 17.93 4.98
CA ASN A 46 -11.14 16.53 5.18
C ASN A 46 -11.97 16.32 6.45
N ARG A 47 -13.13 15.62 6.33
CA ARG A 47 -14.06 15.37 7.43
C ARG A 47 -13.44 14.54 8.57
N ARG A 48 -12.40 13.75 8.30
CA ARG A 48 -11.65 12.97 9.30
C ARG A 48 -10.59 13.78 10.04
N ARG A 49 -10.54 15.09 9.84
CA ARG A 49 -9.66 16.02 10.57
C ARG A 49 -8.18 15.67 10.44
N TYR A 50 -7.72 15.24 9.27
CA TYR A 50 -6.31 14.90 9.02
C TYR A 50 -5.33 16.07 9.28
N TRP A 51 -5.82 17.31 9.39
CA TRP A 51 -5.01 18.45 9.81
C TRP A 51 -4.41 18.26 11.21
N GLU A 52 -5.07 17.50 12.10
CA GLU A 52 -4.52 17.15 13.43
C GLU A 52 -3.38 16.15 13.34
N PHE A 53 -3.46 15.24 12.37
CA PHE A 53 -2.44 14.22 12.14
C PHE A 53 -1.20 14.83 11.50
N PHE A 54 -1.36 15.75 10.55
CA PHE A 54 -0.24 16.37 9.83
C PHE A 54 0.20 17.72 10.41
N GLY A 55 -0.39 18.15 11.54
CA GLY A 55 -0.04 19.40 12.21
C GLY A 55 -0.29 20.64 11.36
N THR A 56 -1.27 20.60 10.46
CA THR A 56 -1.62 21.74 9.60
C THR A 56 -2.74 22.57 10.19
N SER A 57 -2.90 23.80 9.71
CA SER A 57 -4.04 24.62 10.10
C SER A 57 -5.34 24.01 9.56
N ARG A 58 -6.40 24.00 10.38
CA ARG A 58 -7.78 23.67 9.92
C ARG A 58 -8.27 24.55 8.77
N PHE A 59 -7.57 25.65 8.50
CA PHE A 59 -7.86 26.66 7.49
C PHE A 59 -6.85 26.66 6.33
N ASP A 60 -5.98 25.65 6.22
CA ASP A 60 -5.01 25.50 5.13
C ASP A 60 -5.64 25.61 3.72
N TRP A 61 -6.88 25.15 3.58
CA TRP A 61 -7.65 25.24 2.35
C TRP A 61 -7.93 26.67 1.87
N PHE A 62 -7.96 27.66 2.77
CA PHE A 62 -8.09 29.06 2.36
C PHE A 62 -6.87 29.51 1.57
N VAL A 63 -5.67 29.10 2.00
CA VAL A 63 -4.42 29.39 1.29
C VAL A 63 -4.44 28.73 -0.08
N HIS A 64 -4.82 27.45 -0.16
CA HIS A 64 -4.97 26.75 -1.44
C HIS A 64 -5.93 27.48 -2.39
N LYS A 65 -7.11 27.87 -1.88
CA LYS A 65 -8.14 28.56 -2.68
C LYS A 65 -7.70 29.95 -3.12
N ALA A 66 -6.98 30.69 -2.28
CA ALA A 66 -6.43 31.99 -2.61
C ALA A 66 -5.34 31.86 -3.68
N MET A 67 -4.39 30.94 -3.49
CA MET A 67 -3.33 30.66 -4.46
C MET A 67 -3.91 30.27 -5.82
N TRP A 68 -4.89 29.36 -5.86
CA TRP A 68 -5.53 28.92 -7.11
C TRP A 68 -6.26 30.05 -7.87
N ARG A 69 -6.77 31.05 -7.16
CA ARG A 69 -7.45 32.21 -7.77
C ARG A 69 -6.49 33.29 -8.26
N VAL A 70 -5.38 33.47 -7.57
CA VAL A 70 -4.44 34.59 -7.82
C VAL A 70 -3.36 34.19 -8.83
N LEU A 71 -2.87 32.95 -8.76
CA LEU A 71 -1.78 32.48 -9.63
C LEU A 71 -2.34 31.81 -10.90
N PRO A 72 -1.63 31.91 -12.04
CA PRO A 72 -1.89 31.05 -13.18
C PRO A 72 -1.84 29.58 -12.75
N HIS A 73 -2.85 28.79 -13.09
CA HIS A 73 -2.91 27.38 -12.70
C HIS A 73 -3.07 26.48 -13.91
N PHE A 74 -2.44 25.32 -13.82
CA PHE A 74 -2.50 24.22 -14.77
C PHE A 74 -2.92 22.98 -14.00
N GLU A 75 -3.81 22.19 -14.56
CA GLU A 75 -4.22 20.92 -13.97
C GLU A 75 -3.77 19.79 -14.86
N PHE A 76 -2.98 18.88 -14.31
CA PHE A 76 -2.57 17.66 -15.00
C PHE A 76 -3.66 16.60 -14.82
N GLN A 77 -4.16 16.05 -15.92
CA GLN A 77 -5.29 15.12 -15.95
C GLN A 77 -4.90 13.74 -16.51
N GLU A 78 -5.80 12.77 -16.39
CA GLU A 78 -5.61 11.41 -16.93
C GLU A 78 -5.33 11.42 -18.44
N SER A 79 -5.99 12.31 -19.19
CA SER A 79 -5.81 12.48 -20.63
C SER A 79 -4.44 13.02 -21.05
N ASP A 80 -3.66 13.55 -20.12
CA ASP A 80 -2.27 14.00 -20.35
C ASP A 80 -1.26 12.85 -20.18
N LEU A 81 -1.67 11.80 -19.47
CA LEU A 81 -0.91 10.55 -19.30
C LEU A 81 -1.09 9.62 -20.50
N ASP A 82 -2.32 9.44 -20.98
CA ASP A 82 -2.69 8.47 -22.02
C ASP A 82 -2.14 8.76 -23.44
N ARG A 83 -1.43 9.88 -23.62
CA ARG A 83 -0.95 10.31 -24.96
C ARG A 83 0.21 9.45 -25.51
N VAL A 84 0.91 8.69 -24.66
CA VAL A 84 1.99 7.77 -25.08
C VAL A 84 2.03 6.56 -24.13
N SER A 85 1.93 5.35 -24.68
CA SER A 85 2.01 4.12 -23.89
C SER A 85 3.44 3.88 -23.37
N GLY A 86 3.58 3.58 -22.07
CA GLY A 86 4.85 3.15 -21.46
C GLY A 86 5.70 4.25 -20.82
N GLU A 87 5.25 5.51 -20.82
CA GLU A 87 5.94 6.60 -20.10
C GLU A 87 5.67 6.55 -18.59
N THR A 88 6.66 6.97 -17.79
CA THR A 88 6.44 7.19 -16.36
C THR A 88 5.67 8.49 -16.13
N LEU A 89 5.00 8.61 -14.97
CA LEU A 89 4.33 9.86 -14.60
C LEU A 89 5.31 11.04 -14.56
N HIS A 90 6.57 10.79 -14.20
CA HIS A 90 7.63 11.80 -14.22
C HIS A 90 7.83 12.37 -15.62
N ASP A 91 7.99 11.50 -16.62
CA ASP A 91 8.24 11.91 -18.02
C ASP A 91 7.03 12.64 -18.61
N ALA A 92 5.83 12.15 -18.32
CA ALA A 92 4.60 12.79 -18.75
C ALA A 92 4.46 14.21 -18.18
N ILE A 93 4.87 14.44 -16.92
CA ILE A 93 4.89 15.78 -16.31
C ILE A 93 5.92 16.68 -17.00
N LEU A 94 7.12 16.19 -17.31
CA LEU A 94 8.14 16.98 -18.01
C LEU A 94 7.65 17.44 -19.38
N ARG A 95 7.01 16.54 -20.15
CA ARG A 95 6.41 16.88 -21.43
C ARG A 95 5.32 17.94 -21.27
N PHE A 96 4.37 17.72 -20.36
CA PHE A 96 3.30 18.68 -20.08
C PHE A 96 3.88 20.05 -19.72
N ALA A 97 4.94 20.09 -18.91
CA ALA A 97 5.61 21.33 -18.54
C ALA A 97 6.27 22.03 -19.74
N ALA A 98 6.82 21.29 -20.70
CA ALA A 98 7.37 21.83 -21.93
C ALA A 98 6.27 22.41 -22.84
N GLU A 99 5.17 21.67 -23.04
CA GLU A 99 4.01 22.09 -23.86
C GLU A 99 3.38 23.41 -23.35
N HIS A 100 3.32 23.58 -22.03
CA HIS A 100 2.76 24.78 -21.40
C HIS A 100 3.80 25.88 -21.09
N GLU A 101 5.04 25.69 -21.55
CA GLU A 101 6.20 26.55 -21.30
C GLU A 101 6.39 26.91 -19.81
N LEU A 102 6.12 25.97 -18.90
CA LEU A 102 6.16 26.22 -17.45
C LEU A 102 7.55 26.67 -16.97
N ASN A 103 8.61 26.20 -17.63
CA ASN A 103 9.99 26.60 -17.34
C ASN A 103 10.27 28.10 -17.57
N ARG A 104 9.50 28.75 -18.46
CA ARG A 104 9.61 30.19 -18.75
C ARG A 104 8.76 31.05 -17.81
N ARG A 105 7.86 30.43 -17.05
CA ARG A 105 6.95 31.15 -16.13
C ARG A 105 7.61 31.39 -14.78
N SER A 106 7.51 32.62 -14.29
CA SER A 106 7.97 32.97 -12.94
C SER A 106 6.96 32.60 -11.85
N ALA A 107 5.68 32.41 -12.21
CA ALA A 107 4.61 32.08 -11.28
C ALA A 107 3.57 31.13 -11.89
N TYR A 108 3.28 30.02 -11.19
CA TYR A 108 2.16 29.12 -11.51
C TYR A 108 1.88 28.11 -10.38
N ILE A 109 0.72 27.46 -10.47
CA ILE A 109 0.39 26.24 -9.72
C ILE A 109 0.18 25.10 -10.70
N LEU A 110 0.81 23.96 -10.45
CA LEU A 110 0.51 22.70 -11.13
C LEU A 110 -0.30 21.81 -10.19
N GLY A 111 -1.58 21.67 -10.49
CA GLY A 111 -2.57 20.94 -9.70
C GLY A 111 -2.74 19.49 -10.14
N PHE A 112 -2.93 18.59 -9.18
CA PHE A 112 -3.20 17.17 -9.39
C PHE A 112 -4.47 16.75 -8.66
N GLY A 113 -5.49 16.33 -9.40
CA GLY A 113 -6.74 15.82 -8.84
C GLY A 113 -7.17 14.51 -9.49
N GLY A 114 -8.13 13.83 -8.85
CA GLY A 114 -8.73 12.60 -9.36
C GLY A 114 -8.00 11.32 -8.95
N LEU A 115 -8.78 10.25 -8.80
CA LEU A 115 -8.31 8.92 -8.38
C LEU A 115 -7.87 8.05 -9.57
N TRP A 116 -7.51 8.67 -10.68
CA TRP A 116 -7.01 7.98 -11.88
C TRP A 116 -5.55 7.59 -11.71
N GLY A 117 -5.10 6.67 -12.57
CA GLY A 117 -3.75 6.15 -12.54
C GLY A 117 -3.58 5.03 -11.51
N GLU A 118 -2.97 3.94 -11.96
CA GLU A 118 -2.58 2.82 -11.12
C GLU A 118 -1.48 3.22 -10.11
N TYR A 119 -1.34 2.43 -9.04
CA TYR A 119 -0.28 2.62 -8.03
C TYR A 119 1.14 2.54 -8.62
N SER A 120 1.31 1.93 -9.81
CA SER A 120 2.57 1.91 -10.55
C SER A 120 3.07 3.33 -10.88
N TYR A 121 2.18 4.25 -11.25
CA TYR A 121 2.54 5.63 -11.58
C TYR A 121 3.03 6.44 -10.37
N ILE A 122 2.62 6.05 -9.16
CA ILE A 122 3.01 6.73 -7.93
C ILE A 122 4.04 5.95 -7.10
N ALA A 123 4.57 4.85 -7.63
CA ALA A 123 5.50 3.98 -6.92
C ALA A 123 6.74 4.73 -6.39
N GLN A 124 7.25 5.71 -7.15
CA GLN A 124 8.39 6.54 -6.76
C GLN A 124 8.11 7.43 -5.53
N ALA A 125 6.84 7.73 -5.24
CA ALA A 125 6.45 8.51 -4.08
C ALA A 125 6.31 7.66 -2.80
N ARG A 126 6.45 6.33 -2.87
CA ARG A 126 6.22 5.41 -1.74
C ARG A 126 7.05 5.76 -0.51
N PHE A 127 8.35 6.05 -0.68
CA PHE A 127 9.22 6.44 0.44
C PHE A 127 8.81 7.78 1.07
N PHE A 128 8.50 8.77 0.22
CA PHE A 128 7.99 10.06 0.68
C PHE A 128 6.72 9.89 1.51
N LEU A 129 5.74 9.15 1.00
CA LEU A 129 4.50 8.89 1.72
C LEU A 129 4.73 8.17 3.05
N ARG A 130 5.57 7.13 3.10
CA ARG A 130 5.92 6.45 4.36
C ARG A 130 6.51 7.41 5.38
N GLN A 131 7.44 8.27 4.96
CA GLN A 131 8.05 9.26 5.84
C GLN A 131 7.00 10.26 6.37
N GLN A 132 6.10 10.75 5.52
CA GLN A 132 5.03 11.67 5.95
C GLN A 132 4.07 11.02 6.94
N LEU A 133 3.69 9.75 6.71
CA LEU A 133 2.81 9.01 7.61
C LEU A 133 3.48 8.74 8.97
N LEU A 134 4.75 8.33 8.98
CA LEU A 134 5.52 8.12 10.21
C LEU A 134 5.66 9.41 11.04
N ASN A 135 5.78 10.56 10.39
CA ASN A 135 5.88 11.85 11.05
C ASN A 135 4.53 12.42 11.51
N SER A 136 3.43 11.72 11.28
CA SER A 136 2.11 12.17 11.72
C SER A 136 1.96 12.06 13.25
N THR A 137 1.15 12.95 13.83
CA THR A 137 0.82 12.98 15.25
C THR A 137 0.29 11.62 15.71
N ASN A 138 0.76 11.14 16.86
CA ASN A 138 0.43 9.85 17.48
C ASN A 138 0.92 8.59 16.72
N ALA A 139 1.38 8.67 15.46
CA ALA A 139 1.75 7.46 14.72
C ALA A 139 2.84 6.64 15.41
N ILE A 140 3.95 7.28 15.79
CA ILE A 140 5.07 6.59 16.45
C ILE A 140 4.67 6.09 17.85
N GLN A 141 3.93 6.88 18.61
CA GLN A 141 3.49 6.50 19.95
C GLN A 141 2.56 5.28 19.90
N ASN A 142 1.55 5.30 19.02
CA ASN A 142 0.63 4.19 18.83
C ASN A 142 1.37 2.92 18.38
N LEU A 143 2.31 3.05 17.43
CA LEU A 143 3.11 1.90 16.98
C LEU A 143 3.98 1.35 18.11
N TYR A 144 4.61 2.20 18.91
CA TYR A 144 5.41 1.79 20.06
C TYR A 144 4.60 0.99 21.10
N GLU A 145 3.39 1.45 21.42
CA GLU A 145 2.48 0.76 22.34
C GLU A 145 2.11 -0.64 21.84
N ILE A 146 1.78 -0.77 20.55
CA ILE A 146 1.45 -2.07 19.96
C ILE A 146 2.67 -2.98 19.90
N GLU A 147 3.84 -2.48 19.48
CA GLU A 147 5.06 -3.27 19.37
C GLU A 147 5.44 -3.95 20.70
N ASN A 148 5.17 -3.32 21.84
CA ASN A 148 5.39 -3.92 23.17
C ASN A 148 4.45 -5.10 23.47
N SER A 149 3.32 -5.19 22.77
CA SER A 149 2.36 -6.30 22.89
C SER A 149 2.60 -7.41 21.86
N LEU A 150 3.46 -7.18 20.85
CA LEU A 150 3.73 -8.13 19.77
C LEU A 150 4.84 -9.11 20.14
N GLU A 151 4.62 -10.39 19.82
CA GLU A 151 5.69 -11.37 19.91
C GLU A 151 6.75 -11.18 18.82
N GLN A 152 8.02 -11.07 19.23
CA GLN A 152 9.10 -10.70 18.32
C GLN A 152 9.53 -11.85 17.41
N ASN A 153 9.41 -13.10 17.87
CA ASN A 153 9.79 -14.31 17.14
C ASN A 153 8.61 -14.97 16.42
N ALA A 154 7.55 -14.22 16.16
CA ALA A 154 6.33 -14.69 15.52
C ALA A 154 6.07 -13.96 14.18
N LEU A 155 5.31 -14.62 13.31
CA LEU A 155 4.72 -14.01 12.13
C LEU A 155 3.63 -13.03 12.56
N ARG A 156 3.72 -11.82 12.04
CA ARG A 156 2.70 -10.78 12.21
C ARG A 156 1.77 -10.82 11.02
N ILE A 157 0.52 -11.21 11.26
CA ILE A 157 -0.52 -11.32 10.25
C ILE A 157 -1.49 -10.16 10.47
N GLY A 158 -1.42 -9.16 9.58
CA GLY A 158 -2.30 -8.01 9.60
C GLY A 158 -3.63 -8.35 8.96
N VAL A 159 -4.73 -8.22 9.70
CA VAL A 159 -6.07 -8.51 9.19
C VAL A 159 -6.86 -7.20 9.18
N HIS A 160 -7.22 -6.74 7.99
CA HIS A 160 -8.05 -5.56 7.85
C HIS A 160 -9.50 -5.96 7.61
N ILE A 161 -10.35 -5.76 8.63
CA ILE A 161 -11.79 -6.02 8.55
C ILE A 161 -12.52 -4.69 8.44
N ARG A 162 -13.13 -4.41 7.29
CA ARG A 162 -13.86 -3.16 7.03
C ARG A 162 -15.36 -3.45 6.98
N ARG A 163 -16.13 -2.81 7.86
CA ARG A 163 -17.59 -2.99 7.95
C ARG A 163 -18.39 -1.69 7.87
N GLY A 164 -17.86 -0.58 8.36
CA GLY A 164 -18.63 0.63 8.68
C GLY A 164 -19.60 1.09 7.59
N ASP A 165 -19.13 1.81 6.58
CA ASP A 165 -19.95 2.38 5.51
C ASP A 165 -20.23 1.41 4.34
N PHE A 166 -19.91 0.12 4.52
CA PHE A 166 -19.93 -0.85 3.43
C PHE A 166 -21.29 -1.54 3.35
N ALA A 167 -21.82 -1.68 2.13
CA ALA A 167 -23.07 -2.41 1.94
C ALA A 167 -22.87 -3.90 2.25
N ALA A 168 -23.79 -4.48 3.03
CA ALA A 168 -23.89 -5.92 3.17
C ALA A 168 -24.25 -6.49 1.78
N SER A 169 -23.48 -7.47 1.31
CA SER A 169 -23.84 -8.18 0.09
C SER A 169 -24.63 -9.45 0.44
N PRO A 170 -25.86 -9.61 -0.05
CA PRO A 170 -26.68 -10.76 0.26
C PRO A 170 -26.24 -12.06 -0.43
N THR A 171 -25.37 -12.04 -1.45
CA THR A 171 -24.97 -13.27 -2.19
C THR A 171 -23.53 -13.25 -2.74
N ASN A 172 -22.95 -14.45 -2.93
CA ASN A 172 -21.59 -14.63 -3.48
C ASN A 172 -21.38 -14.04 -4.89
N LEU A 173 -22.43 -13.97 -5.72
CA LEU A 173 -22.37 -13.44 -7.09
C LEU A 173 -22.21 -11.91 -7.13
N GLU A 174 -22.53 -11.23 -6.04
CA GLU A 174 -22.50 -9.77 -5.98
C GLU A 174 -21.15 -9.18 -5.57
N TYR A 175 -20.17 -10.02 -5.19
CA TYR A 175 -18.83 -9.55 -4.82
C TYR A 175 -17.97 -9.15 -6.01
N ARG A 176 -18.20 -9.73 -7.19
CA ARG A 176 -17.35 -9.54 -8.37
C ARG A 176 -17.26 -8.06 -8.74
N GLY A 177 -16.09 -7.48 -8.52
CA GLY A 177 -15.79 -6.12 -8.94
C GLY A 177 -16.40 -4.97 -8.20
N LYS A 178 -17.15 -5.27 -7.14
CA LYS A 178 -17.67 -4.23 -6.29
C LYS A 178 -16.60 -3.87 -5.28
N PHE A 179 -16.22 -2.61 -5.26
CA PHE A 179 -15.47 -2.04 -4.15
C PHE A 179 -16.43 -1.64 -3.02
N ASN A 180 -15.91 -1.58 -1.80
CA ASN A 180 -16.67 -1.18 -0.63
C ASN A 180 -17.80 -2.14 -0.23
N THR A 181 -17.53 -3.45 -0.32
CA THR A 181 -18.45 -4.52 0.08
C THR A 181 -17.91 -5.25 1.30
N VAL A 182 -18.79 -5.54 2.27
CA VAL A 182 -18.42 -6.29 3.49
C VAL A 182 -18.08 -7.73 3.13
N ILE A 183 -16.86 -8.18 3.45
CA ILE A 183 -16.50 -9.59 3.37
C ILE A 183 -16.99 -10.31 4.64
N PRO A 184 -17.65 -11.47 4.53
CA PRO A 184 -18.06 -12.29 5.67
C PRO A 184 -16.90 -12.63 6.59
N LEU A 185 -17.15 -12.58 7.90
CA LEU A 185 -16.13 -12.86 8.92
C LEU A 185 -15.54 -14.27 8.75
N GLU A 186 -16.36 -15.23 8.33
CA GLU A 186 -15.98 -16.63 8.10
C GLU A 186 -14.80 -16.78 7.13
N TRP A 187 -14.68 -15.91 6.12
CA TRP A 187 -13.53 -15.97 5.22
C TRP A 187 -12.21 -15.65 5.94
N TYR A 188 -12.21 -14.62 6.79
CA TYR A 188 -11.07 -14.29 7.62
C TYR A 188 -10.79 -15.40 8.64
N THR A 189 -11.84 -15.96 9.25
CA THR A 189 -11.75 -17.08 10.18
C THR A 189 -11.07 -18.29 9.54
N ASN A 190 -11.45 -18.64 8.31
CA ASN A 190 -10.87 -19.78 7.58
C ASN A 190 -9.37 -19.57 7.29
N ILE A 191 -8.98 -18.36 6.85
CA ILE A 191 -7.56 -18.03 6.66
C ILE A 191 -6.79 -18.13 7.98
N ALA A 192 -7.34 -17.57 9.06
CA ALA A 192 -6.71 -17.60 10.38
C ALA A 192 -6.55 -19.03 10.91
N ARG A 193 -7.56 -19.90 10.76
CA ARG A 193 -7.49 -21.32 11.11
C ARG A 193 -6.42 -22.06 10.31
N ASN A 194 -6.32 -21.82 9.01
CA ASN A 194 -5.29 -22.45 8.17
C ASN A 194 -3.87 -22.01 8.59
N LEU A 195 -3.66 -20.72 8.87
CA LEU A 195 -2.38 -20.21 9.37
C LEU A 195 -2.06 -20.75 10.77
N LYS A 196 -3.03 -20.80 11.69
CA LYS A 196 -2.87 -21.42 13.01
C LYS A 196 -2.56 -22.92 12.92
N LYS A 197 -3.19 -23.65 12.00
CA LYS A 197 -2.89 -25.06 11.77
C LYS A 197 -1.44 -25.27 11.32
N ARG A 198 -0.90 -24.36 10.50
CA ARG A 198 0.47 -24.44 9.98
C ARG A 198 1.54 -23.97 10.97
N PHE A 199 1.31 -22.87 11.67
CA PHE A 199 2.33 -22.17 12.48
C PHE A 199 2.00 -22.13 13.99
N GLY A 200 0.83 -22.60 14.41
CA GLY A 200 0.45 -22.67 15.82
C GLY A 200 0.48 -21.32 16.53
N LYS A 201 1.22 -21.26 17.64
CA LYS A 201 1.37 -20.03 18.44
C LYS A 201 2.21 -18.95 17.75
N ASP A 202 3.03 -19.32 16.76
CA ASP A 202 3.93 -18.40 16.08
C ASP A 202 3.24 -17.59 14.97
N ALA A 203 1.93 -17.76 14.78
CA ALA A 203 1.08 -16.89 13.97
C ALA A 203 0.31 -15.91 14.88
N CYS A 204 0.74 -14.65 14.92
CA CYS A 204 0.11 -13.58 15.69
C CYS A 204 -0.76 -12.70 14.79
N PHE A 205 -2.01 -12.50 15.18
CA PHE A 205 -2.99 -11.74 14.39
C PHE A 205 -3.14 -10.33 14.96
N VAL A 206 -2.98 -9.33 14.08
CA VAL A 206 -3.20 -7.92 14.39
C VAL A 206 -4.40 -7.44 13.58
N VAL A 207 -5.47 -7.08 14.26
CA VAL A 207 -6.73 -6.70 13.62
C VAL A 207 -6.90 -5.20 13.62
N VAL A 208 -7.02 -4.65 12.41
CA VAL A 208 -7.43 -3.28 12.16
C VAL A 208 -8.86 -3.30 11.63
N SER A 209 -9.74 -2.54 12.27
CA SER A 209 -11.14 -2.47 11.87
C SER A 209 -11.79 -1.14 12.25
N ASP A 210 -12.83 -0.79 11.51
CA ASP A 210 -13.73 0.32 11.80
C ASP A 210 -15.07 -0.10 12.43
N SER A 211 -15.28 -1.40 12.67
CA SER A 211 -16.43 -1.88 13.44
C SER A 211 -16.20 -1.76 14.95
N ALA A 212 -17.30 -1.80 15.70
CA ALA A 212 -17.25 -2.01 17.15
C ALA A 212 -16.74 -3.43 17.49
N ASP A 213 -16.22 -3.60 18.71
CA ASP A 213 -15.54 -4.82 19.16
C ASP A 213 -16.49 -6.01 19.35
N ASP A 214 -17.77 -5.75 19.63
CA ASP A 214 -18.80 -6.76 19.89
C ASP A 214 -19.01 -7.70 18.69
N GLU A 215 -19.07 -7.15 17.48
CA GLU A 215 -19.26 -7.98 16.28
C GLU A 215 -18.02 -8.80 15.87
N LEU A 216 -16.83 -8.40 16.34
CA LEU A 216 -15.57 -9.09 16.08
C LEU A 216 -15.19 -10.03 17.20
N THR A 217 -15.85 -9.94 18.37
CA THR A 217 -15.52 -10.71 19.58
C THR A 217 -15.32 -12.21 19.31
N PRO A 218 -16.15 -12.90 18.52
CA PRO A 218 -15.91 -14.31 18.20
C PRO A 218 -14.54 -14.56 17.53
N PHE A 219 -14.20 -13.74 16.53
CA PHE A 219 -12.93 -13.84 15.81
C PHE A 219 -11.74 -13.41 16.69
N LEU A 220 -11.88 -12.31 17.42
CA LEU A 220 -10.83 -11.80 18.30
C LEU A 220 -10.49 -12.81 19.41
N GLY A 221 -11.52 -13.43 20.00
CA GLY A 221 -11.38 -14.43 21.05
C GLY A 221 -10.78 -15.74 20.55
N GLU A 222 -11.23 -16.25 19.39
CA GLU A 222 -10.75 -17.52 18.82
C GLU A 222 -9.24 -17.51 18.55
N PHE A 223 -8.69 -16.38 18.10
CA PHE A 223 -7.27 -16.28 17.69
C PHE A 223 -6.39 -15.44 18.62
N CYS A 224 -6.93 -14.98 19.75
CA CYS A 224 -6.28 -14.06 20.69
C CYS A 224 -5.66 -12.85 19.98
N CYS A 225 -6.48 -12.18 19.15
CA CYS A 225 -6.02 -11.10 18.28
C CYS A 225 -5.60 -9.86 19.08
N ILE A 226 -4.58 -9.16 18.60
CA ILE A 226 -4.20 -7.84 19.08
C ILE A 226 -4.97 -6.79 18.27
N THR A 227 -5.57 -5.81 18.94
CA THR A 227 -6.36 -4.75 18.30
C THR A 227 -5.81 -3.37 18.64
N THR A 228 -6.09 -2.39 17.80
CA THR A 228 -5.71 -0.98 18.02
C THR A 228 -6.89 -0.12 18.50
N GLN A 229 -8.04 -0.73 18.80
CA GLN A 229 -9.31 -0.03 19.08
C GLN A 229 -9.24 0.89 20.31
N HIS A 230 -8.35 0.57 21.25
CA HIS A 230 -8.09 1.38 22.43
C HIS A 230 -7.29 2.66 22.13
N GLN A 231 -6.68 2.78 20.95
CA GLN A 231 -5.81 3.89 20.58
C GLN A 231 -6.58 5.05 19.97
N LYS A 232 -6.15 6.28 20.28
CA LYS A 232 -6.71 7.51 19.72
C LYS A 232 -6.05 7.83 18.38
N ASN A 233 -6.82 8.44 17.47
CA ASN A 233 -6.32 8.94 16.18
C ASN A 233 -5.44 7.92 15.46
N ARG A 234 -5.99 6.71 15.27
CA ARG A 234 -5.24 5.54 14.83
C ARG A 234 -5.22 5.31 13.32
N ASP A 235 -5.98 6.05 12.52
CA ASP A 235 -6.07 5.88 11.06
C ASP A 235 -4.72 5.74 10.36
N ILE A 236 -3.71 6.51 10.76
CA ILE A 236 -2.36 6.46 10.17
C ILE A 236 -1.50 5.36 10.80
N SER A 237 -1.53 5.20 12.14
CA SER A 237 -0.77 4.14 12.81
C SER A 237 -1.25 2.75 12.40
N ASP A 238 -2.54 2.55 12.24
CA ASP A 238 -3.15 1.30 11.77
C ASP A 238 -2.69 0.96 10.35
N LEU A 239 -2.58 1.96 9.47
CA LEU A 239 -2.12 1.77 8.10
C LEU A 239 -0.64 1.36 8.07
N LEU A 240 0.17 2.04 8.90
CA LEU A 240 1.58 1.73 9.06
C LEU A 240 1.78 0.34 9.66
N LEU A 241 0.99 -0.04 10.67
CA LEU A 241 1.01 -1.33 11.33
C LEU A 241 0.66 -2.47 10.35
N LEU A 242 -0.43 -2.32 9.58
CA LEU A 242 -0.74 -3.30 8.53
C LEU A 242 0.40 -3.41 7.51
N SER A 243 1.00 -2.27 7.12
CA SER A 243 2.08 -2.27 6.13
C SER A 243 3.39 -2.89 6.63
N SER A 244 3.57 -3.05 7.96
CA SER A 244 4.74 -3.67 8.57
C SER A 244 4.55 -5.17 8.89
N CYS A 245 3.33 -5.70 8.74
CA CYS A 245 3.05 -7.13 8.93
C CYS A 245 3.76 -8.00 7.88
N ASP A 246 4.06 -9.25 8.25
CA ASP A 246 4.70 -10.24 7.37
C ASP A 246 3.74 -10.79 6.30
N PHE A 247 2.44 -10.77 6.61
CA PHE A 247 1.36 -11.12 5.71
C PHE A 247 0.14 -10.23 5.97
N ILE A 248 -0.57 -9.83 4.91
CA ILE A 248 -1.74 -8.94 5.01
C ILE A 248 -2.99 -9.64 4.46
N VAL A 249 -4.02 -9.81 5.27
CA VAL A 249 -5.35 -10.27 4.83
C VAL A 249 -6.22 -9.04 4.59
N CYS A 250 -6.51 -8.76 3.32
CA CYS A 250 -7.16 -7.52 2.89
C CYS A 250 -8.68 -7.60 2.93
N SER A 251 -9.33 -6.50 3.30
CA SER A 251 -10.70 -6.18 2.88
C SER A 251 -10.72 -5.57 1.47
N VAL A 252 -11.90 -5.54 0.83
CA VAL A 252 -12.12 -4.85 -0.46
C VAL A 252 -12.21 -3.33 -0.29
N SER A 253 -11.09 -2.70 0.05
CA SER A 253 -11.03 -1.27 0.34
C SER A 253 -9.74 -0.64 -0.19
N SER A 254 -9.79 0.67 -0.46
CA SER A 254 -8.58 1.45 -0.79
C SER A 254 -7.58 1.46 0.36
N TYR A 255 -8.03 1.35 1.61
CA TYR A 255 -7.15 1.27 2.78
C TYR A 255 -6.27 0.01 2.76
N SER A 256 -6.84 -1.16 2.42
CA SER A 256 -6.05 -2.38 2.20
C SER A 256 -5.07 -2.23 1.04
N GLN A 257 -5.49 -1.58 -0.06
CA GLN A 257 -4.59 -1.32 -1.19
C GLN A 257 -3.41 -0.44 -0.78
N TRP A 258 -3.64 0.59 0.03
CA TRP A 258 -2.57 1.42 0.57
C TRP A 258 -1.64 0.65 1.49
N ALA A 259 -2.17 -0.22 2.38
CA ALA A 259 -1.33 -1.08 3.22
C ALA A 259 -0.42 -1.97 2.36
N ALA A 260 -0.99 -2.63 1.35
CA ALA A 260 -0.24 -3.47 0.41
C ALA A 260 0.73 -2.67 -0.47
N PHE A 261 0.38 -1.45 -0.89
CA PHE A 261 1.27 -0.59 -1.66
C PHE A 261 2.46 -0.11 -0.83
N LEU A 262 2.24 0.21 0.45
CA LEU A 262 3.29 0.67 1.37
C LEU A 262 4.18 -0.49 1.86
N SER A 263 3.70 -1.74 1.80
CA SER A 263 4.41 -2.95 2.19
C SER A 263 5.11 -3.67 1.04
N ASP A 264 6.09 -4.53 1.35
CA ASP A 264 6.64 -5.53 0.43
C ASP A 264 6.16 -6.95 0.74
N SER A 265 5.31 -7.10 1.75
CA SER A 265 4.75 -8.37 2.17
C SER A 265 3.74 -8.90 1.17
N ARG A 266 3.54 -10.23 1.22
CA ARG A 266 2.48 -10.89 0.47
C ARG A 266 1.13 -10.55 1.09
N TYR A 267 0.07 -10.55 0.27
CA TYR A 267 -1.27 -10.22 0.73
C TYR A 267 -2.34 -11.10 0.10
N ALA A 268 -3.34 -11.46 0.89
CA ALA A 268 -4.53 -12.19 0.45
C ALA A 268 -5.65 -11.22 0.06
N TRP A 269 -6.29 -11.53 -1.06
CA TRP A 269 -7.50 -10.88 -1.53
C TRP A 269 -8.58 -11.94 -1.79
N LEU A 270 -9.84 -11.64 -1.48
CA LEU A 270 -10.94 -12.56 -1.74
C LEU A 270 -11.08 -12.80 -3.25
N ALA A 271 -10.88 -14.04 -3.68
CA ALA A 271 -10.92 -14.42 -5.10
C ALA A 271 -12.27 -14.06 -5.75
N ALA A 272 -13.38 -14.21 -5.02
CA ALA A 272 -14.72 -13.89 -5.50
C ALA A 272 -14.94 -12.39 -5.82
N ASN A 273 -14.07 -11.51 -5.31
CA ASN A 273 -14.13 -10.08 -5.61
C ASN A 273 -13.36 -9.71 -6.89
N LEU A 274 -12.44 -10.55 -7.35
CA LEU A 274 -11.61 -10.26 -8.51
C LEU A 274 -12.42 -10.32 -9.82
N THR A 275 -12.09 -9.45 -10.76
CA THR A 275 -12.48 -9.58 -12.16
C THR A 275 -11.71 -10.73 -12.78
N GLU A 276 -12.40 -11.66 -13.43
CA GLU A 276 -11.76 -12.76 -14.15
C GLU A 276 -11.42 -12.36 -15.58
N HIS A 277 -10.18 -12.62 -16.00
CA HIS A 277 -9.65 -12.41 -17.33
C HIS A 277 -8.80 -13.62 -17.74
N GLN A 278 -9.30 -14.47 -18.65
CA GLN A 278 -8.56 -15.64 -19.15
C GLN A 278 -7.93 -16.51 -18.03
N SER A 279 -8.72 -16.81 -16.99
CA SER A 279 -8.29 -17.54 -15.78
C SER A 279 -7.33 -16.80 -14.84
N PHE A 280 -7.11 -15.50 -15.03
CA PHE A 280 -6.44 -14.61 -14.08
C PHE A 280 -7.44 -13.72 -13.35
N GLY A 281 -7.19 -13.43 -12.08
CA GLY A 281 -7.96 -12.46 -11.30
C GLY A 281 -7.27 -11.11 -11.26
N SER A 282 -8.03 -10.03 -11.42
CA SER A 282 -7.57 -8.65 -11.25
C SER A 282 -8.49 -7.90 -10.30
N ILE A 283 -7.94 -7.03 -9.44
CA ILE A 283 -8.75 -6.07 -8.67
C ILE A 283 -9.27 -4.93 -9.55
N TRP A 284 -8.75 -4.85 -10.78
CA TRP A 284 -9.04 -3.81 -11.77
C TRP A 284 -9.81 -4.41 -12.95
N GLY A 285 -10.70 -3.63 -13.60
CA GLY A 285 -11.43 -4.09 -14.80
C GLY A 285 -12.92 -3.75 -14.86
N HIS A 286 -13.47 -3.02 -13.87
CA HIS A 286 -14.91 -2.69 -13.81
C HIS A 286 -15.31 -1.36 -14.44
N HIS A 287 -14.34 -0.51 -14.79
CA HIS A 287 -14.62 0.78 -15.39
C HIS A 287 -14.52 0.68 -16.91
N ALA A 288 -15.66 0.71 -17.60
CA ALA A 288 -15.78 0.61 -19.06
C ALA A 288 -14.95 1.64 -19.86
N ASN A 289 -14.47 2.71 -19.21
CA ASN A 289 -13.79 3.83 -19.84
C ASN A 289 -12.25 3.83 -19.70
N GLN A 290 -11.63 2.78 -19.15
CA GLN A 290 -10.17 2.75 -18.92
C GLN A 290 -9.45 1.90 -19.98
N LYS A 291 -9.32 2.41 -21.21
CA LYS A 291 -8.61 1.72 -22.30
C LYS A 291 -7.15 1.37 -21.93
N GLY A 292 -6.45 2.26 -21.22
CA GLY A 292 -5.06 2.03 -20.78
C GLY A 292 -4.93 0.88 -19.75
N LEU A 293 -5.83 0.84 -18.76
CA LEU A 293 -5.87 -0.21 -17.74
C LEU A 293 -6.08 -1.60 -18.35
N ASN A 294 -7.01 -1.72 -19.31
CA ASN A 294 -7.25 -3.00 -19.98
C ASN A 294 -6.03 -3.47 -20.80
N GLN A 295 -5.24 -2.54 -21.33
CA GLN A 295 -3.99 -2.87 -22.02
C GLN A 295 -2.89 -3.33 -21.04
N GLU A 296 -2.77 -2.72 -19.87
CA GLU A 296 -1.82 -3.13 -18.82
C GLU A 296 -2.18 -4.51 -18.24
N ILE A 297 -3.46 -4.75 -17.91
CA ILE A 297 -3.96 -6.06 -17.50
C ILE A 297 -3.64 -7.11 -18.59
N GLY A 298 -3.93 -6.80 -19.85
CA GLY A 298 -3.63 -7.69 -20.97
C GLY A 298 -2.13 -7.94 -21.17
N ARG A 299 -1.25 -6.97 -20.88
CA ARG A 299 0.21 -7.17 -20.86
C ARG A 299 0.66 -8.07 -19.71
N ALA A 300 0.13 -7.84 -18.50
CA ALA A 300 0.43 -8.66 -17.33
C ALA A 300 0.00 -10.12 -17.53
N ILE A 301 -1.20 -10.35 -18.08
CA ILE A 301 -1.71 -11.69 -18.38
C ILE A 301 -0.81 -12.40 -19.39
N ARG A 302 -0.49 -11.76 -20.52
CA ARG A 302 0.41 -12.35 -21.53
C ARG A 302 1.76 -12.73 -20.93
N ARG A 303 2.36 -11.82 -20.17
CA ARG A 303 3.62 -12.10 -19.47
C ARG A 303 3.50 -13.32 -18.56
N ASN A 304 2.45 -13.42 -17.74
CA ASN A 304 2.26 -14.56 -16.85
C ASN A 304 2.03 -15.88 -17.60
N ILE A 305 1.34 -15.84 -18.75
CA ILE A 305 1.19 -17.00 -19.64
C ILE A 305 2.55 -17.42 -20.18
N ASP A 306 3.37 -16.46 -20.63
CA ASP A 306 4.71 -16.73 -21.16
C ASP A 306 5.63 -17.34 -20.10
N GLU A 307 5.63 -16.82 -18.86
CA GLU A 307 6.40 -17.40 -17.74
C GLU A 307 5.94 -18.82 -17.41
N ARG A 308 4.61 -19.09 -17.44
CA ARG A 308 4.07 -20.45 -17.26
C ARG A 308 4.52 -21.39 -18.39
N ASN A 309 4.46 -20.94 -19.64
CA ASN A 309 4.92 -21.71 -20.79
C ASN A 309 6.43 -22.00 -20.72
N ALA A 310 7.20 -21.12 -20.08
CA ALA A 310 8.62 -21.30 -19.81
C ALA A 310 8.92 -22.15 -18.55
N ASN A 311 7.92 -22.80 -17.94
CA ASN A 311 8.04 -23.57 -16.70
C ASN A 311 8.66 -22.79 -15.53
N ARG A 312 8.47 -21.47 -15.48
CA ARG A 312 8.93 -20.64 -14.36
C ARG A 312 7.80 -20.51 -13.33
N PRO A 313 8.10 -20.67 -12.02
CA PRO A 313 7.10 -20.57 -10.99
C PRO A 313 6.57 -19.14 -10.88
N LEU A 314 5.25 -18.97 -10.89
CA LEU A 314 4.62 -17.70 -10.57
C LEU A 314 4.57 -17.52 -9.06
N CYS A 315 5.30 -16.54 -8.53
CA CYS A 315 5.24 -16.17 -7.11
C CYS A 315 4.60 -14.79 -6.96
N PRO A 316 3.26 -14.67 -7.08
CA PRO A 316 2.59 -13.38 -7.00
C PRO A 316 2.60 -12.87 -5.56
N ARG A 317 2.81 -11.55 -5.39
CA ARG A 317 2.68 -10.87 -4.10
C ARG A 317 1.23 -10.86 -3.62
N GLY A 318 0.29 -10.55 -4.51
CA GLY A 318 -1.14 -10.60 -4.27
C GLY A 318 -1.73 -11.96 -4.60
N ILE A 319 -2.44 -12.56 -3.66
CA ILE A 319 -2.91 -13.95 -3.74
C ILE A 319 -4.43 -13.95 -3.70
N ALA A 320 -5.04 -14.57 -4.70
CA ALA A 320 -6.47 -14.81 -4.73
C ALA A 320 -6.80 -15.99 -3.80
N VAL A 321 -7.58 -15.75 -2.75
CA VAL A 321 -7.96 -16.78 -1.76
C VAL A 321 -9.46 -17.02 -1.85
N ALA A 322 -9.84 -18.29 -2.00
CA ALA A 322 -11.23 -18.71 -2.07
C ALA A 322 -11.92 -18.65 -0.69
N TRP A 323 -13.22 -18.94 -0.66
CA TRP A 323 -14.05 -18.88 0.55
C TRP A 323 -13.59 -19.84 1.67
N ASP A 324 -12.95 -20.94 1.29
CA ASP A 324 -12.38 -21.93 2.21
C ASP A 324 -11.11 -21.45 2.94
N GLY A 325 -10.59 -20.28 2.58
CA GLY A 325 -9.40 -19.69 3.19
C GLY A 325 -8.11 -20.47 2.93
N ASN A 326 -8.08 -21.41 1.97
CA ASN A 326 -6.90 -22.20 1.67
C ASN A 326 -5.82 -21.32 1.03
N LEU A 327 -4.59 -21.45 1.55
CA LEU A 327 -3.43 -20.69 1.09
C LEU A 327 -2.52 -21.60 0.26
N PRO A 328 -1.93 -21.11 -0.85
CA PRO A 328 -0.98 -21.88 -1.65
C PRO A 328 0.24 -22.32 -0.80
N GLU A 329 0.77 -23.52 -1.03
CA GLU A 329 1.91 -24.02 -0.25
C GLU A 329 3.15 -23.12 -0.41
N GLU A 330 3.37 -22.54 -1.59
CA GLU A 330 4.50 -21.63 -1.84
C GLU A 330 4.41 -20.35 -0.98
N LEU A 331 3.21 -19.95 -0.57
CA LEU A 331 3.06 -18.88 0.42
C LEU A 331 3.42 -19.37 1.82
N LEU A 332 2.94 -20.56 2.20
CA LEU A 332 3.21 -21.12 3.53
C LEU A 332 4.70 -21.39 3.73
N GLU A 333 5.42 -21.81 2.69
CA GLU A 333 6.88 -21.97 2.71
C GLU A 333 7.60 -20.62 2.86
N ASP A 334 7.22 -19.58 2.11
CA ASP A 334 7.78 -18.22 2.25
C ASP A 334 7.57 -17.67 3.67
N LEU A 335 6.36 -17.84 4.22
CA LEU A 335 6.06 -17.45 5.60
C LEU A 335 6.86 -18.28 6.62
N GLY A 336 7.08 -19.57 6.36
CA GLY A 336 7.96 -20.41 7.18
C GLY A 336 9.40 -19.90 7.21
N LEU A 337 9.95 -19.51 6.05
CA LEU A 337 11.29 -18.92 5.98
C LEU A 337 11.37 -17.57 6.71
N ARG A 338 10.35 -16.72 6.58
CA ARG A 338 10.25 -15.45 7.34
C ARG A 338 10.21 -15.69 8.85
N LEU A 339 9.47 -16.71 9.30
CA LEU A 339 9.41 -17.08 10.71
C LEU A 339 10.78 -17.53 11.22
N LEU A 340 11.49 -18.37 10.45
CA LEU A 340 12.85 -18.81 10.80
C LEU A 340 13.84 -17.64 10.85
N ALA A 341 13.72 -16.68 9.93
CA ALA A 341 14.57 -15.48 9.91
C ALA A 341 14.35 -14.54 11.10
N LYS A 342 13.22 -14.66 11.81
CA LYS A 342 12.93 -13.88 13.02
C LYS A 342 13.51 -14.49 14.30
N GLN A 343 14.06 -15.71 14.23
CA GLN A 343 14.58 -16.37 15.41
C GLN A 343 15.80 -15.62 15.95
N ARG A 344 15.70 -15.14 17.19
CA ARG A 344 16.79 -14.41 17.86
C ARG A 344 18.10 -15.21 17.89
N SER A 345 18.03 -16.54 18.00
CA SER A 345 19.20 -17.40 18.04
C SER A 345 20.03 -17.38 16.76
N THR A 346 19.46 -16.95 15.63
CA THR A 346 20.14 -16.86 14.33
C THR A 346 20.28 -15.41 13.82
N ASP A 347 19.88 -14.42 14.62
CA ASP A 347 20.04 -13.00 14.31
C ASP A 347 21.35 -12.46 14.93
N LEU A 348 22.36 -12.24 14.09
CA LEU A 348 23.68 -11.73 14.50
C LEU A 348 23.62 -10.39 15.26
N ILE A 349 22.65 -9.53 14.97
CA ILE A 349 22.50 -8.23 15.64
C ILE A 349 21.88 -8.40 17.03
N ARG A 350 21.05 -9.44 17.23
CA ARG A 350 20.37 -9.72 18.51
C ARG A 350 21.07 -10.78 19.36
N HIS A 351 22.39 -10.89 19.20
CA HIS A 351 23.28 -11.85 19.88
C HIS A 351 23.09 -13.32 19.49
N GLY A 352 22.51 -13.58 18.31
CA GLY A 352 22.45 -14.90 17.71
C GLY A 352 23.79 -15.35 17.11
N ALA A 353 23.81 -16.59 16.62
CA ALA A 353 24.95 -17.20 15.96
C ALA A 353 24.51 -17.87 14.65
N VAL A 354 25.38 -17.82 13.63
CA VAL A 354 25.14 -18.49 12.34
C VAL A 354 26.33 -19.37 11.98
N PRO A 355 26.15 -20.42 11.16
CA PRO A 355 27.26 -21.24 10.68
C PRO A 355 28.28 -20.39 9.91
N MET A 356 29.56 -20.55 10.23
CA MET A 356 30.63 -20.00 9.40
C MET A 356 30.71 -20.80 8.09
N PRO A 357 30.97 -20.14 6.94
CA PRO A 357 31.31 -20.87 5.74
C PRO A 357 32.52 -21.76 6.04
N ILE A 358 32.38 -23.08 5.80
CA ILE A 358 33.54 -23.97 5.88
C ILE A 358 34.51 -23.44 4.82
N ALA A 359 35.70 -23.04 5.24
CA ALA A 359 36.78 -22.76 4.30
C ALA A 359 37.05 -24.07 3.56
N THR A 360 36.48 -24.22 2.36
CA THR A 360 37.05 -25.13 1.38
C THR A 360 38.50 -24.72 1.25
N ASN A 361 39.42 -25.64 1.54
CA ASN A 361 40.86 -25.43 1.44
C ASN A 361 41.20 -24.91 0.03
N ALA A 362 41.14 -23.60 -0.17
CA ALA A 362 41.77 -22.92 -1.27
C ALA A 362 43.26 -22.79 -0.91
N ALA A 363 43.94 -23.93 -0.91
CA ALA A 363 45.34 -23.93 -1.26
C ALA A 363 45.42 -23.54 -2.74
N GLN A 364 45.43 -22.24 -3.04
CA GLN A 364 45.94 -21.72 -4.30
C GLN A 364 46.12 -20.18 -4.27
N VAL A 365 47.41 -19.82 -4.29
CA VAL A 365 48.00 -18.61 -4.89
C VAL A 365 47.79 -17.28 -4.16
N PHE A 366 48.64 -17.03 -3.16
CA PHE A 366 49.32 -15.74 -3.10
C PHE A 366 50.61 -15.86 -3.91
N PRO A 367 50.83 -15.11 -5.00
CA PRO A 367 52.15 -14.98 -5.56
C PRO A 367 52.97 -14.12 -4.60
N SER A 368 53.85 -14.76 -3.83
CA SER A 368 54.94 -14.10 -3.14
C SER A 368 55.98 -13.67 -4.18
N HIS A 369 55.77 -12.51 -4.81
CA HIS A 369 56.86 -11.78 -5.46
C HIS A 369 56.67 -10.28 -5.28
N LEU A 370 57.80 -9.63 -4.97
CA LEU A 370 58.03 -8.20 -4.77
C LEU A 370 57.65 -7.75 -3.36
N ILE A 371 58.59 -7.42 -2.46
CA ILE A 371 59.65 -6.42 -2.62
C ILE A 371 60.92 -6.88 -1.89
N ASP A 372 62.03 -6.94 -2.63
CA ASP A 372 63.38 -6.64 -2.12
C ASP A 372 63.60 -5.11 -2.22
#